data_AF-A0A6L8W966-F1
#
_entry.id   AF-A0A6L8W966-F1
#
_cell.length_a   1.000
_cell.length_b   1.000
_cell.length_c   1.000
_cell.angle_alpha   90.00
_cell.angle_beta   90.00
_cell.angle_gamma   90.00
#
_symmetry.space_group_name_H-M   'P 1'
#
loop_
_entity.id
_entity.type
_entity.pdbx_description
1 polymer ?
#
loop_
_entity_poly.entity_id
_entity_poly.type
_entity_poly.pdbx_seq_one_letter_code
_entity_poly.pdbx_strand_id
1 'polypeptide(L)' 'MAVPKRKTTKSKRNMRRAHDALVGTQAQECPNCGEMKRSHHICGECGHYGDREILETSDIL' A
#
# COMPACT_ATOMS: atom_id res chain seq x y z
N MET A 1 36.76 -13.32 -9.94
CA MET A 1 35.48 -12.65 -9.57
C MET A 1 35.36 -11.34 -10.33
N ALA A 2 34.20 -11.03 -10.89
CA ALA A 2 33.99 -9.76 -11.58
C ALA A 2 33.87 -8.61 -10.56
N VAL A 3 34.66 -7.55 -10.75
CA VAL A 3 34.62 -6.34 -9.91
C VAL A 3 34.39 -5.10 -10.78
N PRO A 4 33.65 -4.11 -10.29
CA PRO A 4 33.45 -2.86 -11.02
C PRO A 4 34.79 -2.13 -11.20
N LYS A 5 35.14 -1.81 -12.44
CA LYS A 5 36.40 -1.11 -12.76
C LYS A 5 36.46 0.32 -12.22
N ARG A 6 35.31 0.99 -12.08
CA ARG A 6 35.19 2.39 -11.63
C ARG A 6 33.93 2.57 -10.78
N LYS A 7 33.94 3.63 -9.96
CA LYS A 7 32.76 4.09 -9.22
C LYS A 7 31.68 4.59 -10.18
N THR A 8 30.43 4.18 -9.96
CA THR A 8 29.27 4.72 -10.69
C THR A 8 29.06 6.19 -10.30
N THR A 9 28.87 7.07 -11.29
CA THR A 9 28.64 8.50 -11.04
C THR A 9 27.28 8.73 -10.37
N LYS A 10 27.14 9.86 -9.65
CA LYS A 10 25.86 10.24 -8.99
C LYS A 10 24.70 10.27 -10.01
N SER A 11 24.95 10.82 -11.20
CA SER A 11 23.97 10.86 -12.31
C SER A 11 23.55 9.44 -12.74
N LYS A 12 24.49 8.55 -13.08
CA LYS A 12 24.16 7.17 -13.50
C LYS A 12 23.43 6.38 -12.41
N ARG A 13 23.81 6.55 -11.15
CA ARG A 13 23.10 5.94 -10.02
C ARG A 13 21.67 6.44 -9.92
N ASN A 14 21.45 7.76 -10.01
CA ASN A 14 20.13 8.35 -9.86
C ASN A 14 19.22 8.04 -11.06
N MET A 15 19.74 8.03 -12.29
CA MET A 15 18.99 7.58 -13.47
C MET A 15 18.53 6.13 -13.35
N ARG A 16 19.39 5.24 -12.83
CA ARG A 16 19.00 3.85 -12.56
C ARG A 16 17.88 3.75 -11.51
N ARG A 17 17.87 4.62 -10.51
CA ARG A 17 16.85 4.66 -9.44
C ARG A 17 15.61 5.49 -9.81
N ALA A 18 15.50 5.97 -11.05
CA ALA A 18 14.38 6.81 -11.47
C ALA A 18 13.02 6.10 -11.38
N HIS A 19 13.03 4.77 -11.38
CA HIS A 19 11.83 3.93 -11.31
C HIS A 19 11.61 3.30 -9.92
N ASP A 20 12.46 3.61 -8.94
CA ASP A 20 12.37 3.03 -7.57
C ASP A 20 11.35 3.79 -6.69
N ALA A 21 10.42 4.53 -7.29
CA ALA A 21 9.42 5.30 -6.56
C ALA A 21 8.31 4.39 -6.01
N LEU A 22 7.91 4.64 -4.76
CA LEU A 22 6.76 3.97 -4.15
C LEU A 22 5.47 4.56 -4.72
N VAL A 23 4.49 3.70 -4.99
CA VAL A 23 3.14 4.09 -5.41
C VAL A 23 2.23 4.10 -4.17
N GLY A 24 1.39 5.13 -4.05
CA GLY A 24 0.39 5.20 -2.98
C GLY A 24 -0.63 4.06 -3.08
N THR A 25 -1.11 3.57 -1.93
CA THR A 25 -2.20 2.60 -1.92
C THR A 25 -3.51 3.32 -2.24
N GLN A 26 -4.38 2.68 -3.01
CA GLN A 26 -5.73 3.19 -3.22
C GLN A 26 -6.54 3.01 -1.93
N ALA A 27 -7.11 4.12 -1.45
CA ALA A 27 -8.01 4.15 -0.31
C ALA A 27 -9.37 4.71 -0.77
N GLN A 28 -10.44 4.15 -0.24
CA GLN A 28 -11.83 4.48 -0.55
C GLN A 28 -12.58 4.61 0.77
N GLU A 29 -13.51 5.54 0.83
CA GLU A 29 -14.39 5.69 1.98
C GLU A 29 -15.27 4.44 2.12
N CYS A 30 -15.39 3.94 3.36
CA CYS A 30 -16.32 2.86 3.67
C CYS A 30 -17.76 3.41 3.69
N PRO A 31 -18.71 2.81 2.95
CA PRO A 31 -20.08 3.32 2.91
C PRO A 31 -20.85 3.17 4.24
N ASN A 32 -20.37 2.33 5.17
CA ASN A 32 -21.06 2.08 6.44
C ASN A 32 -20.55 2.98 7.59
N CYS A 33 -19.23 3.15 7.72
CA CYS A 33 -18.63 3.93 8.83
C CYS A 33 -17.95 5.24 8.39
N GLY A 34 -17.78 5.50 7.09
CA GLY A 34 -17.09 6.68 6.57
C GLY A 34 -15.56 6.65 6.67
N GLU A 35 -14.96 5.62 7.28
CA GLU A 35 -13.51 5.51 7.43
C GLU A 35 -12.82 5.07 6.12
N MET A 36 -11.56 5.47 5.94
CA MET A 36 -10.77 5.10 4.77
C MET A 36 -10.34 3.64 4.81
N LYS A 37 -10.83 2.84 3.87
CA LYS A 37 -10.45 1.44 3.69
C LYS A 37 -9.75 1.19 2.36
N ARG A 38 -9.05 0.07 2.25
CA ARG A 38 -8.52 -0.39 0.96
C ARG A 38 -9.67 -0.86 0.05
N SER A 39 -9.59 -0.53 -1.23
CA SER A 39 -10.57 -0.98 -2.22
C SER A 39 -10.66 -2.52 -2.25
N HIS A 40 -11.89 -3.05 -2.26
CA HIS A 40 -12.16 -4.50 -2.22
C HIS A 40 -11.69 -5.27 -0.97
N HIS A 41 -11.34 -4.57 0.11
CA HIS A 41 -11.08 -5.20 1.41
C HIS A 41 -12.24 -4.97 2.39
N ILE A 42 -12.31 -5.85 3.39
CA ILE A 42 -13.15 -5.68 4.58
C ILE A 42 -12.68 -4.40 5.28
N CYS A 43 -13.62 -3.58 5.75
CA CYS A 43 -13.27 -2.40 6.54
C CYS A 43 -12.61 -2.84 7.85
N GLY A 44 -11.43 -2.29 8.14
CA GLY A 44 -10.72 -2.56 9.39
C GLY A 44 -11.40 -1.94 10.60
N GLU A 45 -12.25 -0.93 10.45
CA GLU A 45 -12.90 -0.30 11.61
C GLU A 45 -14.23 -0.96 11.98
N CYS A 46 -15.01 -1.34 10.97
CA CYS A 46 -16.38 -1.83 11.18
C CYS A 46 -16.62 -3.29 10.76
N GLY A 47 -15.60 -4.01 10.26
CA GLY A 47 -15.75 -5.43 9.92
C GLY A 47 -16.68 -5.73 8.73
N HIS A 48 -17.18 -4.71 8.05
CA HIS A 48 -18.14 -4.84 6.96
C HIS A 48 -17.48 -4.93 5.56
N TYR A 49 -18.09 -5.72 4.69
CA TYR A 49 -17.80 -5.76 3.25
C TYR A 49 -19.11 -5.84 2.45
N GLY A 50 -19.40 -4.77 1.71
CA GLY A 50 -20.73 -4.56 1.14
C GLY A 50 -21.77 -4.41 2.26
N ASP A 51 -22.93 -5.05 2.10
CA ASP A 51 -24.04 -4.97 3.05
C ASP A 51 -23.96 -6.01 4.19
N ARG A 52 -22.84 -6.73 4.30
CA ARG A 52 -22.68 -7.82 5.28
C ARG A 52 -21.60 -7.49 6.31
N GLU A 53 -21.92 -7.76 7.56
CA GLU A 53 -20.95 -7.85 8.66
C GLU A 53 -20.24 -9.20 8.55
N ILE A 54 -18.91 -9.19 8.47
CA ILE A 54 -18.11 -10.41 8.30
C ILE A 54 -17.28 -10.68 9.55
N LEU A 55 -16.82 -9.63 10.22
CA LEU A 55 -16.09 -9.70 11.48
C LEU A 55 -16.88 -8.95 12.53
N GLU A 56 -17.04 -9.54 13.71
CA GLU A 56 -17.49 -8.77 14.87
C GLU A 56 -16.39 -7.78 15.25
N THR A 57 -16.79 -6.56 15.63
CA THR A 57 -15.86 -5.46 15.95
C THR A 57 -14.86 -5.80 17.06
N SER A 58 -15.13 -6.81 17.90
CA SER A 58 -14.20 -7.32 18.92
C SER A 58 -13.02 -8.13 18.38
N ASP A 59 -13.14 -8.71 17.18
CA ASP A 59 -12.11 -9.57 16.58
C ASP A 59 -11.12 -8.77 15.71
N ILE A 60 -11.34 -7.46 15.60
CA ILE A 60 -10.47 -6.56 14.86
C ILE A 60 -9.38 -6.05 15.83
N LEU A 61 -8.14 -6.45 15.55
CA LEU A 61 -6.93 -6.13 16.33
C LEU A 61 -6.44 -4.69 16.13
#